data_AF-A0A1A5P8N1-F1
#
_entry.id   AF-A0A1A5P8N1-F1
#
_cell.length_a   1.000
_cell.length_b   1.000
_cell.length_c   1.000
_cell.angle_alpha   90.00
_cell.angle_beta   90.00
_cell.angle_gamma   90.00
#
_symmetry.space_group_name_H-M   'P 1'
#
loop_
_entity.id
_entity.type
_entity.pdbx_description
1 polymer ?
#
loop_
_entity_poly.entity_id
_entity_poly.type
_entity_poly.pdbx_seq_one_letter_code
_entity_poly.pdbx_strand_id
1 'polypeptide(L)'
;MAPDRSHRPRAAPPAGPRLAALPAHGRPGTRYRFAATRLVTKYAAAAALDLLPAELDLAYRTGGRPYLRGLDLDVSLSHSEELIAVAVSRVGRIGVDTEPADRRLDFDLLSGHICAPGERRALLPLPPRARERELLRLWTLKEAYSKALGQGLRLDFSGFSLSDGGTGLLAPDDTAARPGAWAFTTHRVLGSHLLSVARHDAFPQPPPGPRTRPVPSRRALVPVCPPG
;
A
#
# COMPACT_ATOMS: atom_id res chain seq x y z
N MET A 1 42.52 -25.73 44.05
CA MET A 1 42.49 -25.92 42.59
C MET A 1 41.03 -26.03 42.18
N ALA A 2 40.43 -24.90 41.79
CA ALA A 2 39.03 -24.76 41.41
C ALA A 2 39.02 -23.97 40.09
N PRO A 3 38.23 -24.35 39.07
CA PRO A 3 38.33 -23.70 37.77
C PRO A 3 37.51 -22.40 37.72
N ASP A 4 38.25 -21.33 37.40
CA ASP A 4 37.93 -20.22 36.52
C ASP A 4 36.44 -19.93 36.18
N ARG A 5 35.89 -18.88 36.80
CA ARG A 5 34.64 -18.25 36.38
C ARG A 5 34.93 -17.29 35.23
N SER A 6 34.96 -17.86 34.03
CA SER A 6 34.95 -17.12 32.77
C SER A 6 33.76 -16.14 32.72
N HIS A 7 34.11 -14.86 32.63
CA HIS A 7 33.20 -13.74 32.40
C HIS A 7 32.61 -13.88 31.00
N ARG A 8 31.38 -14.41 30.88
CA ARG A 8 30.67 -14.48 29.59
C ARG A 8 30.30 -13.06 29.12
N PRO A 9 30.65 -12.66 27.89
CA PRO A 9 30.17 -11.41 27.33
C PRO A 9 28.65 -11.49 27.11
N ARG A 10 27.96 -10.44 27.56
CA ARG A 10 26.52 -10.24 27.43
C ARG A 10 26.15 -10.24 25.94
N ALA A 11 25.42 -11.27 25.51
CA ALA A 11 24.94 -11.40 24.13
C ALA A 11 24.05 -10.21 23.77
N ALA A 12 24.38 -9.54 22.67
CA ALA A 12 23.52 -8.54 22.04
C ALA A 12 22.21 -9.20 21.58
N PRO A 13 21.05 -8.51 21.66
CA PRO A 13 19.79 -9.05 21.17
C PRO A 13 19.88 -9.32 19.66
N PRO A 14 19.22 -10.37 19.14
CA PRO A 14 19.27 -10.72 17.74
C PRO A 14 18.67 -9.58 16.89
N ALA A 15 19.48 -9.10 15.94
CA ALA A 15 19.05 -8.20 14.89
C ALA A 15 17.90 -8.85 14.12
N GLY A 16 16.73 -8.19 14.10
CA GLY A 16 15.63 -8.60 13.23
C GLY A 16 16.08 -8.64 11.76
N PRO A 17 15.43 -9.46 10.91
CA PRO A 17 15.81 -9.57 9.51
C PRO A 17 15.60 -8.21 8.81
N ARG A 18 16.71 -7.49 8.64
CA ARG A 18 16.87 -6.45 7.64
C ARG A 18 16.75 -7.14 6.29
N LEU A 19 15.63 -6.97 5.58
CA LEU A 19 15.69 -6.92 4.12
C LEU A 19 16.40 -5.62 3.73
N ALA A 20 17.72 -5.59 3.88
CA ALA A 20 18.55 -4.52 3.38
C ALA A 20 18.99 -4.86 1.96
N ALA A 21 18.60 -4.01 1.02
CA ALA A 21 19.57 -3.43 0.09
C ALA A 21 18.99 -2.12 -0.47
N LEU A 22 19.30 -1.00 0.19
CA LEU A 22 19.51 0.26 -0.52
C LEU A 22 20.92 0.17 -1.11
N PRO A 23 21.10 0.17 -2.44
CA PRO A 23 22.31 0.72 -3.02
C PRO A 23 22.11 2.23 -3.15
N ALA A 24 22.84 2.98 -2.33
CA ALA A 24 23.42 4.23 -2.80
C ALA A 24 24.25 3.91 -4.06
N HIS A 25 24.29 4.82 -5.04
CA HIS A 25 24.71 4.70 -6.45
C HIS A 25 23.52 4.57 -7.42
N GLY A 26 23.01 5.72 -7.83
CA GLY A 26 21.87 5.84 -8.74
C GLY A 26 22.18 5.23 -10.11
N ARG A 27 21.67 4.03 -10.36
CA ARG A 27 21.57 3.46 -11.71
C ARG A 27 20.81 4.47 -12.59
N PRO A 28 21.21 4.68 -13.86
CA PRO A 28 20.52 5.59 -14.77
C PRO A 28 18.99 5.38 -14.79
N GLY A 29 18.55 4.12 -14.68
CA GLY A 29 17.13 3.74 -14.61
C GLY A 29 16.35 4.26 -13.39
N THR A 30 17.00 4.57 -12.26
CA THR A 30 16.29 5.04 -11.05
C THR A 30 15.72 6.44 -11.24
N ARG A 31 16.44 7.33 -11.94
CA ARG A 31 15.97 8.69 -12.22
C ARG A 31 14.83 8.68 -13.23
N TYR A 32 14.94 7.87 -14.29
CA TYR A 32 13.86 7.69 -15.27
C TYR A 32 12.62 7.07 -14.64
N ARG A 33 12.77 6.07 -13.77
CA ARG A 33 11.63 5.46 -13.06
C ARG A 33 10.96 6.45 -12.12
N PHE A 34 11.73 7.25 -11.38
CA PHE A 34 11.17 8.30 -10.52
C PHE A 34 10.40 9.37 -11.31
N ALA A 35 10.92 9.79 -12.47
CA ALA A 35 10.22 10.70 -13.36
C ALA A 35 8.94 10.06 -13.93
N ALA A 36 9.02 8.81 -14.39
CA ALA A 36 7.90 8.06 -14.92
C ALA A 36 6.77 7.88 -13.90
N THR A 37 7.08 7.49 -12.66
CA THR A 37 6.07 7.35 -11.61
C THR A 37 5.38 8.68 -11.30
N ARG A 38 6.12 9.79 -11.25
CA ARG A 38 5.53 11.14 -11.08
C ARG A 38 4.60 11.51 -12.22
N LEU A 39 5.01 11.26 -13.47
CA LEU A 39 4.19 11.55 -14.64
C LEU A 39 2.92 10.69 -14.63
N VAL A 40 3.04 9.37 -14.54
CA VAL A 40 1.88 8.45 -14.50
C VAL A 40 0.93 8.82 -13.36
N THR A 41 1.46 9.19 -12.19
CA THR A 41 0.63 9.65 -11.07
C THR A 41 -0.15 10.93 -11.40
N LYS A 42 0.51 11.93 -11.99
CA LYS A 42 -0.14 13.16 -12.41
C LYS A 42 -1.20 12.91 -13.48
N TYR A 43 -0.89 12.13 -14.51
CA TYR A 43 -1.83 11.84 -15.59
C TYR A 43 -3.04 11.02 -15.10
N ALA A 44 -2.84 10.03 -14.23
CA ALA A 44 -3.93 9.27 -13.65
C ALA A 44 -4.86 10.16 -12.80
N ALA A 45 -4.29 11.03 -11.97
CA ALA A 45 -5.08 11.95 -11.14
C ALA A 45 -5.77 13.04 -11.97
N ALA A 46 -5.12 13.55 -13.02
CA ALA A 46 -5.68 14.51 -13.97
C ALA A 46 -6.93 13.94 -14.65
N ALA A 47 -6.82 12.72 -15.18
CA ALA A 47 -7.95 12.01 -15.78
C ALA A 47 -9.10 11.78 -14.78
N ALA A 48 -8.80 11.47 -13.51
CA ALA A 48 -9.81 11.27 -12.48
C ALA A 48 -10.53 12.56 -12.02
N LEU A 49 -9.93 13.72 -12.28
CA LEU A 49 -10.41 15.03 -11.84
C LEU A 49 -10.93 15.91 -12.99
N ASP A 50 -10.76 15.48 -14.24
CA ASP A 50 -11.01 16.29 -15.44
C ASP A 50 -10.21 17.61 -15.46
N LEU A 51 -8.92 17.49 -15.12
CA LEU A 51 -7.96 18.61 -15.07
C LEU A 51 -6.75 18.32 -15.98
N LEU A 52 -5.94 19.34 -16.25
CA LEU A 52 -4.66 19.14 -16.93
C LEU A 52 -3.56 18.70 -15.94
N PRO A 53 -2.66 17.78 -16.32
CA PRO A 53 -1.54 17.36 -15.46
C PRO A 53 -0.62 18.51 -14.99
N ALA A 54 -0.57 19.59 -15.76
CA ALA A 54 0.18 20.82 -15.46
C ALA A 54 -0.42 21.59 -14.28
N GLU A 55 -1.73 21.49 -14.05
CA GLU A 55 -2.46 22.17 -12.98
C GLU A 55 -2.32 21.47 -11.62
N LEU A 56 -1.83 20.22 -11.62
CA LEU A 56 -1.71 19.42 -10.42
C LEU A 56 -0.39 19.66 -9.68
N ASP A 57 -0.46 19.99 -8.40
CA ASP A 57 0.70 20.06 -7.51
C ASP A 57 0.91 18.72 -6.78
N LEU A 58 1.72 17.84 -7.37
CA LEU A 58 2.08 16.53 -6.81
C LEU A 58 3.19 16.67 -5.76
N ALA A 59 2.87 16.26 -4.54
CA ALA A 59 3.77 16.22 -3.40
C ALA A 59 3.77 14.82 -2.75
N TYR A 60 4.64 14.64 -1.74
CA TYR A 60 4.81 13.37 -1.03
C TYR A 60 4.73 13.58 0.48
N ARG A 61 4.02 12.68 1.18
CA ARG A 61 4.01 12.62 2.64
C ARG A 61 5.24 11.88 3.15
N THR A 62 5.52 12.01 4.45
CA THR A 62 6.48 11.16 5.16
C THR A 62 6.17 9.68 4.86
N GLY A 63 7.17 8.93 4.43
CA GLY A 63 6.99 7.54 3.96
C GLY A 63 6.75 7.39 2.45
N GLY A 64 6.82 8.48 1.67
CA GLY A 64 6.83 8.42 0.20
C GLY A 64 5.46 8.27 -0.46
N ARG A 65 4.36 8.44 0.29
CA ARG A 65 3.00 8.38 -0.27
C ARG A 65 2.67 9.65 -1.06
N PRO A 66 2.27 9.55 -2.34
CA PRO A 66 1.89 10.72 -3.14
C PRO A 66 0.58 11.34 -2.63
N TYR A 67 0.47 12.67 -2.76
CA TYR A 67 -0.77 13.41 -2.60
C TYR A 67 -0.76 14.66 -3.49
N LEU A 68 -1.94 15.18 -3.82
CA LEU A 68 -2.06 16.45 -4.54
C LEU A 68 -2.41 17.57 -3.57
N ARG A 69 -1.65 18.67 -3.58
CA ARG A 69 -1.93 19.80 -2.69
C ARG A 69 -3.23 20.49 -3.08
N GLY A 70 -4.04 20.84 -2.08
CA GLY A 70 -5.30 21.57 -2.28
C GLY A 70 -6.45 20.74 -2.85
N LEU A 71 -6.28 19.43 -3.03
CA LEU A 71 -7.30 18.53 -3.57
C LEU A 71 -7.62 17.40 -2.59
N ASP A 72 -8.90 17.06 -2.47
CA ASP A 72 -9.37 15.98 -1.61
C ASP A 72 -9.53 14.69 -2.40
N LEU A 73 -8.40 13.98 -2.55
CA LEU A 73 -8.31 12.66 -3.15
C LEU A 73 -7.22 11.85 -2.44
N ASP A 74 -7.39 10.53 -2.47
CA ASP A 74 -6.38 9.59 -2.04
C ASP A 74 -5.67 8.99 -3.26
N VAL A 75 -4.35 8.95 -3.20
CA VAL A 75 -3.50 8.40 -4.27
C VAL A 75 -2.61 7.32 -3.69
N SER A 76 -2.55 6.19 -4.38
CA SER A 76 -1.61 5.11 -4.09
C SER A 76 -0.82 4.77 -5.34
N LEU A 77 0.45 4.46 -5.15
CA LEU A 77 1.40 4.13 -6.20
C LEU A 77 2.10 2.81 -5.82
N SER A 78 2.17 1.89 -6.76
CA SER A 78 3.06 0.74 -6.70
C SER A 78 3.80 0.59 -8.01
N HIS A 79 4.95 -0.06 -7.97
CA HIS A 79 5.65 -0.44 -9.18
C HIS A 79 6.40 -1.76 -8.97
N SER A 80 6.35 -2.61 -9.99
CA SER A 80 7.25 -3.76 -10.15
C SER A 80 8.32 -3.40 -11.17
N GLU A 81 9.05 -4.39 -11.71
CA GLU A 81 10.07 -4.16 -12.72
C GLU A 81 9.51 -3.45 -13.97
N GLU A 82 8.39 -3.93 -14.50
CA GLU A 82 7.81 -3.51 -15.78
C GLU A 82 6.51 -2.72 -15.65
N LEU A 83 5.87 -2.74 -14.48
CA LEU A 83 4.56 -2.11 -14.28
C LEU A 83 4.64 -0.97 -13.26
N ILE A 84 4.03 0.16 -13.60
CA ILE A 84 3.67 1.23 -12.66
C ILE A 84 2.15 1.22 -12.52
N ALA A 85 1.66 1.03 -11.31
CA ALA A 85 0.24 1.07 -10.98
C ALA A 85 -0.07 2.29 -10.12
N VAL A 86 -1.08 3.06 -10.51
CA VAL A 86 -1.59 4.19 -9.74
C VAL A 86 -3.08 3.98 -9.50
N ALA A 87 -3.49 4.11 -8.25
CA ALA A 87 -4.88 4.12 -7.86
C ALA A 87 -5.26 5.49 -7.30
N VAL A 88 -6.42 5.99 -7.71
CA VAL A 88 -6.96 7.30 -7.33
C VAL A 88 -8.37 7.10 -6.81
N SER A 89 -8.69 7.72 -5.66
CA SER A 89 -10.03 7.70 -5.08
C SER A 89 -10.46 9.08 -4.63
N ARG A 90 -11.71 9.44 -4.94
CA ARG A 90 -12.36 10.69 -4.52
C ARG A 90 -13.28 10.50 -3.30
N VAL A 91 -13.51 9.26 -2.88
CA VAL A 91 -14.53 8.91 -1.87
C VAL A 91 -13.93 8.38 -0.57
N GLY A 92 -12.67 7.96 -0.59
CA GLY A 92 -12.00 7.48 0.61
C GLY A 92 -10.61 6.92 0.33
N ARG A 93 -10.12 6.06 1.23
CA ARG A 93 -8.76 5.53 1.14
C ARG A 93 -8.65 4.47 0.05
N ILE A 94 -7.54 4.51 -0.66
CA ILE A 94 -7.20 3.50 -1.66
C ILE A 94 -5.73 3.12 -1.55
N GLY A 95 -5.46 1.85 -1.80
CA GLY A 95 -4.13 1.28 -1.85
C GLY A 95 -4.01 0.33 -3.02
N VAL A 96 -2.87 0.38 -3.69
CA VAL A 96 -2.56 -0.55 -4.78
C VAL A 96 -1.20 -1.18 -4.56
N ASP A 97 -1.09 -2.45 -4.86
CA ASP A 97 0.17 -3.16 -4.91
C ASP A 97 0.25 -4.09 -6.11
N THR A 98 1.46 -4.36 -6.60
CA THR A 98 1.65 -5.19 -7.78
C THR A 98 2.94 -5.98 -7.71
N GLU A 99 2.88 -7.22 -8.19
CA GLU A 99 3.98 -8.17 -8.19
C GLU A 99 3.94 -9.00 -9.49
N PRO A 100 5.08 -9.44 -10.03
CA PRO A 100 5.09 -10.45 -11.09
C PRO A 100 4.30 -11.69 -10.66
N ALA A 101 3.41 -12.17 -11.51
CA ALA A 101 2.48 -13.25 -11.17
C ALA A 101 3.16 -14.62 -11.01
N ASP A 102 4.40 -14.74 -11.46
CA ASP A 102 5.28 -15.91 -11.32
C ASP A 102 6.30 -15.76 -10.17
N ARG A 103 6.28 -14.62 -9.45
CA ARG A 103 7.12 -14.40 -8.29
C ARG A 103 6.89 -15.52 -7.28
N ARG A 104 7.97 -16.15 -6.84
CA ARG A 104 7.92 -17.21 -5.83
C ARG A 104 8.17 -16.62 -4.45
N LEU A 105 7.29 -16.95 -3.53
CA LEU A 105 7.47 -16.70 -2.11
C LEU A 105 7.73 -18.04 -1.43
N ASP A 106 8.76 -18.08 -0.59
CA ASP A 106 9.01 -19.23 0.26
C ASP A 106 7.91 -19.31 1.32
N PHE A 107 7.06 -20.33 1.23
CA PHE A 107 5.92 -20.46 2.11
C PHE A 107 6.32 -20.71 3.56
N ASP A 108 7.34 -21.53 3.80
CA ASP A 108 7.73 -21.93 5.15
C ASP A 108 8.39 -20.76 5.88
N LEU A 109 9.15 -19.94 5.15
CA LEU A 109 9.76 -18.73 5.69
C LEU A 109 8.77 -17.58 5.90
N LEU A 110 7.81 -17.39 4.99
CA LEU A 110 7.02 -16.16 4.95
C LEU A 110 5.59 -16.30 5.48
N SER A 111 5.01 -17.50 5.50
CA SER A 111 3.60 -17.68 5.91
C SER A 111 3.32 -17.18 7.33
N GLY A 112 4.26 -17.31 8.27
CA GLY A 112 4.10 -16.79 9.62
C GLY A 112 4.15 -15.26 9.74
N HIS A 113 4.71 -14.58 8.75
CA HIS A 113 4.77 -13.12 8.72
C HIS A 113 3.62 -12.49 7.93
N ILE A 114 3.05 -13.23 6.97
CA ILE A 114 2.05 -12.73 6.04
C ILE A 114 0.65 -13.18 6.45
N CYS A 115 0.47 -14.44 6.81
CA CYS A 115 -0.83 -15.03 7.05
C CYS A 115 -1.24 -14.88 8.52
N ALA A 116 -2.50 -14.55 8.74
CA ALA A 116 -3.14 -14.85 10.01
C ALA A 116 -3.29 -16.37 10.19
N PRO A 117 -3.48 -16.88 11.42
CA PRO A 117 -3.57 -18.31 11.69
C PRO A 117 -4.64 -19.03 10.85
N GLY A 118 -5.81 -18.39 10.66
CA GLY A 118 -6.90 -18.91 9.82
C GLY A 118 -6.49 -19.07 8.35
N GLU A 119 -5.91 -18.02 7.76
CA GLU A 119 -5.39 -18.05 6.38
C GLU A 119 -4.31 -19.13 6.23
N ARG A 120 -3.34 -19.19 7.14
CA ARG A 120 -2.25 -20.18 7.06
C ARG A 120 -2.79 -21.60 7.07
N ARG A 121 -3.77 -21.89 7.93
CA ARG A 121 -4.46 -23.18 8.00
C ARG A 121 -5.23 -23.51 6.72
N ALA A 122 -5.85 -22.52 6.07
CA ALA A 122 -6.53 -22.69 4.79
C ALA A 122 -5.55 -22.95 3.62
N LEU A 123 -4.33 -22.40 3.68
CA LEU A 123 -3.31 -22.56 2.64
C LEU A 123 -2.57 -23.91 2.74
N LEU A 124 -2.44 -24.50 3.93
CA LEU A 124 -1.68 -25.75 4.16
C LEU A 124 -2.15 -26.95 3.30
N PRO A 125 -3.45 -27.21 3.11
CA PRO A 125 -3.91 -28.33 2.28
C PRO A 125 -3.63 -28.16 0.78
N LEU A 126 -3.30 -26.94 0.32
CA LEU A 126 -3.09 -26.67 -1.10
C LEU A 126 -1.79 -27.31 -1.62
N PRO A 127 -1.76 -27.75 -2.90
CA PRO A 127 -0.52 -28.14 -3.57
C PRO A 127 0.54 -27.03 -3.49
N PRO A 128 1.85 -27.34 -3.43
CA PRO A 128 2.91 -26.35 -3.20
C PRO A 128 2.81 -25.10 -4.10
N ARG A 129 2.59 -25.30 -5.40
CA ARG A 129 2.43 -24.21 -6.36
C ARG A 129 1.18 -23.36 -6.14
N ALA A 130 0.08 -23.97 -5.74
CA ALA A 130 -1.15 -23.23 -5.43
C ALA A 130 -0.98 -22.41 -4.14
N ARG A 131 -0.31 -23.01 -3.15
CA ARG A 131 0.02 -22.37 -1.89
C ARG A 131 0.90 -21.12 -2.06
N GLU A 132 1.96 -21.21 -2.86
CA GLU A 132 2.84 -20.08 -3.19
C GLU A 132 2.07 -18.94 -3.87
N ARG A 133 1.16 -19.26 -4.81
CA ARG A 133 0.33 -18.27 -5.50
C ARG A 133 -0.66 -17.57 -4.56
N GLU A 134 -1.33 -18.32 -3.68
CA GLU A 134 -2.24 -17.73 -2.70
C GLU A 134 -1.48 -16.89 -1.67
N LEU A 135 -0.29 -17.32 -1.25
CA LEU A 135 0.56 -16.52 -0.38
C LEU A 135 0.96 -15.20 -1.04
N LEU A 136 1.33 -15.22 -2.33
CA LEU A 136 1.61 -14.00 -3.10
C LEU A 136 0.37 -13.11 -3.22
N ARG A 137 -0.81 -13.69 -3.46
CA ARG A 137 -2.07 -12.94 -3.49
C ARG A 137 -2.34 -12.22 -2.17
N LEU A 138 -2.20 -12.93 -1.04
CA LEU A 138 -2.36 -12.37 0.30
C LEU A 138 -1.33 -11.28 0.58
N TRP A 139 -0.06 -11.51 0.22
CA TRP A 139 1.01 -10.50 0.30
C TRP A 139 0.60 -9.21 -0.40
N THR A 140 0.25 -9.28 -1.69
CA THR A 140 -0.07 -8.10 -2.50
C THR A 140 -1.34 -7.40 -1.98
N LEU A 141 -2.34 -8.14 -1.48
CA LEU A 141 -3.53 -7.53 -0.87
C LEU A 141 -3.20 -6.80 0.44
N LYS A 142 -2.37 -7.40 1.32
CA LYS A 142 -1.98 -6.79 2.60
C LYS A 142 -1.04 -5.60 2.43
N GLU A 143 -0.16 -5.63 1.42
CA GLU A 143 0.63 -4.47 1.00
C GLU A 143 -0.27 -3.34 0.47
N ALA A 144 -1.25 -3.66 -0.39
CA ALA A 144 -2.22 -2.68 -0.86
C ALA A 144 -2.98 -2.06 0.32
N TYR A 145 -3.45 -2.86 1.27
CA TYR A 145 -4.10 -2.38 2.49
C TYR A 145 -3.19 -1.47 3.31
N SER A 146 -1.95 -1.89 3.56
CA SER A 146 -0.99 -1.10 4.32
C SER A 146 -0.68 0.25 3.66
N LYS A 147 -0.58 0.27 2.32
CA LYS A 147 -0.44 1.50 1.53
C LYS A 147 -1.65 2.40 1.68
N ALA A 148 -2.86 1.85 1.69
CA ALA A 148 -4.09 2.62 1.92
C ALA A 148 -4.10 3.27 3.32
N LEU A 149 -3.57 2.57 4.34
CA LEU A 149 -3.42 3.11 5.70
C LEU A 149 -2.22 4.05 5.87
N GLY A 150 -1.23 3.99 4.96
CA GLY A 150 0.02 4.75 5.07
C GLY A 150 0.98 4.21 6.14
N GLN A 151 0.86 2.94 6.51
CA GLN A 151 1.68 2.31 7.56
C GLN A 151 2.92 1.60 7.01
N GLY A 152 2.91 1.20 5.73
CA GLY A 152 3.99 0.42 5.12
C GLY A 152 4.25 -0.89 5.86
N LEU A 153 5.50 -1.34 5.90
CA LEU A 153 5.89 -2.60 6.57
C LEU A 153 5.74 -2.60 8.11
N ARG A 154 5.20 -1.52 8.70
CA ARG A 154 4.91 -1.45 10.15
C ARG A 154 3.59 -2.13 10.51
N LEU A 155 2.74 -2.40 9.53
CA LEU A 155 1.49 -3.12 9.75
C LEU A 155 1.80 -4.61 9.94
N ASP A 156 1.38 -5.18 11.06
CA ASP A 156 1.49 -6.62 11.28
C ASP A 156 0.45 -7.36 10.43
N PHE A 157 0.92 -8.00 9.36
CA PHE A 157 0.07 -8.75 8.44
C PHE A 157 -0.52 -10.01 9.08
N SER A 158 0.16 -10.59 10.07
CA SER A 158 -0.32 -11.80 10.76
C SER A 158 -1.45 -11.51 11.77
N GLY A 159 -1.65 -10.22 12.12
CA GLY A 159 -2.66 -9.77 13.09
C GLY A 159 -4.08 -9.61 12.54
N PHE A 160 -4.33 -9.90 11.27
CA PHE A 160 -5.67 -9.86 10.67
C PHE A 160 -5.78 -10.76 9.44
N SER A 161 -7.00 -11.23 9.14
CA SER A 161 -7.30 -11.98 7.92
C SER A 161 -8.14 -11.15 6.96
N LEU A 162 -8.10 -11.48 5.68
CA LEU A 162 -9.07 -10.99 4.69
C LEU A 162 -10.29 -11.90 4.69
N SER A 163 -11.50 -11.34 4.64
CA SER A 163 -12.72 -12.16 4.57
C SER A 163 -12.81 -12.89 3.23
N ASP A 164 -13.46 -14.04 3.23
CA ASP A 164 -13.83 -14.73 1.99
C ASP A 164 -14.66 -13.78 1.11
N GLY A 165 -14.39 -13.79 -0.20
CA GLY A 165 -14.98 -12.85 -1.16
C GLY A 165 -14.36 -11.45 -1.21
N GLY A 166 -13.39 -11.13 -0.33
CA GLY A 166 -12.66 -9.86 -0.35
C GLY A 166 -13.46 -8.65 0.14
N THR A 167 -14.55 -8.85 0.86
CA THR A 167 -15.46 -7.79 1.31
C THR A 167 -15.30 -7.44 2.80
N GLY A 168 -14.10 -7.57 3.36
CA GLY A 168 -13.87 -7.23 4.75
C GLY A 168 -12.56 -7.71 5.32
N LEU A 169 -12.34 -7.32 6.57
CA LEU A 169 -11.24 -7.75 7.42
C LEU A 169 -11.81 -8.57 8.58
N LEU A 170 -11.08 -9.60 8.99
CA LEU A 170 -11.38 -10.39 10.17
C LEU A 170 -10.26 -10.20 11.20
N ALA A 171 -10.63 -10.11 12.47
CA ALA A 171 -9.69 -10.19 13.58
C ALA A 171 -9.08 -11.62 13.68
N PRO A 172 -8.01 -11.82 14.46
CA PRO A 172 -7.36 -13.13 14.60
C PRO A 172 -8.27 -14.26 15.09
N ASP A 173 -9.37 -13.92 15.75
CA ASP A 173 -10.42 -14.82 16.23
C ASP A 173 -11.55 -15.04 15.20
N ASP A 174 -11.31 -14.65 13.94
CA ASP A 174 -12.24 -14.72 12.81
C ASP A 174 -13.51 -13.86 12.97
N THR A 175 -13.54 -12.94 13.94
CA THR A 175 -14.65 -11.98 14.07
C THR A 175 -14.55 -10.88 13.02
N ALA A 176 -15.70 -10.51 12.41
CA ALA A 176 -15.73 -9.46 11.41
C ALA A 176 -15.38 -8.10 12.01
N ALA A 177 -14.32 -7.45 11.50
CA ALA A 177 -14.15 -6.02 11.69
C ALA A 177 -15.34 -5.32 11.02
N ARG A 178 -15.85 -4.24 11.63
CA ARG A 178 -17.10 -3.54 11.25
C ARG A 178 -17.47 -3.69 9.76
N PRO A 179 -18.66 -4.25 9.42
CA PRO A 179 -19.08 -4.47 8.04
C PRO A 179 -18.99 -3.21 7.18
N GLY A 180 -18.54 -3.35 5.93
CA GLY A 180 -18.60 -2.28 4.92
C GLY A 180 -17.43 -1.29 4.92
N ALA A 181 -16.37 -1.52 5.69
CA ALA A 181 -15.21 -0.62 5.69
C ALA A 181 -14.30 -0.85 4.47
N TRP A 182 -13.86 -2.09 4.22
CA TRP A 182 -12.83 -2.36 3.22
C TRP A 182 -13.28 -3.39 2.17
N ALA A 183 -12.93 -3.12 0.92
CA ALA A 183 -13.04 -4.07 -0.18
C ALA A 183 -11.68 -4.32 -0.81
N PHE A 184 -11.43 -5.58 -1.17
CA PHE A 184 -10.16 -6.11 -1.64
C PHE A 184 -10.40 -6.86 -2.94
N THR A 185 -9.62 -6.52 -3.98
CA THR A 185 -9.68 -7.22 -5.27
C THR A 185 -8.29 -7.47 -5.80
N THR A 186 -8.09 -8.60 -6.47
CA THR A 186 -6.86 -8.91 -7.19
C THR A 186 -7.18 -9.17 -8.67
N HIS A 187 -6.40 -8.56 -9.56
CA HIS A 187 -6.54 -8.67 -11.00
C HIS A 187 -5.25 -9.19 -11.61
N ARG A 188 -5.35 -9.99 -12.67
CA ARG A 188 -4.21 -10.23 -13.56
C ARG A 188 -4.18 -9.13 -14.61
N VAL A 189 -3.06 -8.43 -14.69
CA VAL A 189 -2.85 -7.33 -15.64
C VAL A 189 -1.66 -7.64 -16.54
N LEU A 190 -1.77 -7.27 -17.81
CA LEU A 190 -0.74 -7.50 -18.85
C LEU A 190 -0.29 -8.98 -18.96
N GLY A 191 -1.13 -9.94 -18.52
CA GLY A 191 -0.84 -11.38 -18.51
C GLY A 191 0.21 -11.83 -17.48
N SER A 192 1.14 -10.96 -17.09
CA SER A 192 2.32 -11.31 -16.28
C SER A 192 2.33 -10.76 -14.86
N HIS A 193 1.37 -9.92 -14.47
CA HIS A 193 1.37 -9.25 -13.17
C HIS A 193 0.09 -9.51 -12.37
N LEU A 194 0.24 -9.63 -11.05
CA LEU A 194 -0.85 -9.50 -10.09
C LEU A 194 -0.95 -8.04 -9.66
N LEU A 195 -2.17 -7.52 -9.60
CA LEU A 195 -2.49 -6.19 -9.14
C LEU A 195 -3.57 -6.30 -8.06
N SER A 196 -3.23 -5.97 -6.82
CA SER A 196 -4.20 -5.95 -5.73
C SER A 196 -4.58 -4.52 -5.36
N VAL A 197 -5.86 -4.32 -5.07
CA VAL A 197 -6.44 -3.05 -4.67
C VAL A 197 -7.16 -3.24 -3.34
N ALA A 198 -6.89 -2.35 -2.39
CA ALA A 198 -7.64 -2.19 -1.15
C ALA A 198 -8.34 -0.83 -1.19
N ARG A 199 -9.66 -0.80 -1.04
CA ARG A 199 -10.44 0.45 -1.00
C ARG A 199 -11.32 0.53 0.24
N HIS A 200 -11.51 1.75 0.72
CA HIS A 200 -12.45 2.09 1.78
C HIS A 200 -13.25 3.30 1.33
N ASP A 201 -14.56 3.15 1.15
CA ASP A 201 -15.44 4.15 0.52
C ASP A 201 -15.88 5.27 1.49
N ALA A 202 -15.00 5.61 2.43
CA ALA A 202 -15.10 6.79 3.28
C ALA A 202 -13.70 7.27 3.71
N PHE A 203 -13.45 8.56 3.78
CA PHE A 203 -12.24 9.04 4.46
C PHE A 203 -12.39 8.83 5.97
N PRO A 204 -11.41 8.24 6.68
CA PRO A 204 -11.41 8.23 8.14
C PRO A 204 -11.51 9.67 8.62
N GLN A 205 -12.56 9.97 9.40
CA GLN A 205 -12.70 11.28 10.01
C GLN A 205 -11.48 11.53 10.91
N PRO A 206 -10.83 12.71 10.86
CA PRO A 206 -9.87 13.06 11.89
C PRO A 206 -10.56 13.01 13.27
N PRO A 207 -9.82 12.71 14.36
CA PRO A 207 -10.39 12.87 15.71
C PRO A 207 -10.98 14.28 15.84
N PRO A 208 -12.07 14.47 16.60
CA PRO A 208 -12.72 15.77 16.71
C PRO A 208 -11.75 16.80 17.30
N GLY A 209 -11.04 17.51 16.42
CA GLY A 209 -10.29 18.70 16.74
C GLY A 209 -11.23 19.91 16.81
N PRO A 210 -10.78 21.03 17.38
CA PRO A 210 -11.57 22.26 17.39
C PRO A 210 -11.98 22.59 15.95
N ARG A 211 -13.29 22.76 15.74
CA ARG A 211 -13.92 23.02 14.44
C ARG A 211 -13.19 24.15 13.72
N THR A 212 -12.33 23.83 12.77
CA THR A 212 -11.90 24.81 11.77
C THR A 212 -13.05 24.97 10.79
N ARG A 213 -13.49 26.23 10.64
CA ARG A 213 -14.55 26.65 9.72
C ARG A 213 -14.40 25.98 8.35
N PRO A 214 -15.50 25.62 7.67
CA PRO A 214 -15.42 25.22 6.27
C PRO A 214 -14.78 26.36 5.48
N VAL A 215 -13.76 26.03 4.70
CA VAL A 215 -13.23 26.94 3.67
C VAL A 215 -14.36 27.11 2.65
N PRO A 216 -14.90 28.33 2.44
CA PRO A 216 -15.90 28.52 1.41
C PRO A 216 -15.23 28.24 0.07
N SER A 217 -15.82 27.34 -0.70
CA SER A 217 -15.54 27.17 -2.12
C SER A 217 -15.78 28.51 -2.83
N ARG A 218 -14.72 29.29 -3.03
CA ARG A 218 -14.77 30.45 -3.92
C ARG A 218 -14.82 29.92 -5.35
N ARG A 219 -16.04 29.81 -5.89
CA ARG A 219 -16.27 30.21 -7.28
C ARG A 219 -15.88 31.68 -7.37
N ALA A 220 -14.69 31.96 -7.90
CA ALA A 220 -14.37 33.29 -8.39
C ALA A 220 -14.74 33.32 -9.88
N LEU A 221 -15.95 33.79 -10.18
CA LEU A 221 -16.18 34.51 -11.43
C LEU A 221 -15.31 35.77 -11.39
N VAL A 222 -14.43 35.93 -12.36
CA VAL A 222 -13.78 37.22 -12.64
C VAL A 222 -14.33 37.69 -13.98
N PRO A 223 -15.00 38.85 -14.07
CA PRO A 223 -15.38 39.43 -15.35
C PRO A 223 -14.12 40.01 -16.00
N VAL A 224 -13.79 39.56 -17.21
CA VAL A 224 -12.75 40.17 -18.04
C VAL A 224 -13.46 41.13 -19.00
N CYS A 225 -13.31 42.43 -18.78
CA CYS A 225 -13.58 43.44 -19.80
C CYS A 225 -12.27 43.70 -20.55
N PRO A 226 -12.23 43.63 -21.89
CA PRO A 226 -11.03 43.96 -22.65
C PRO A 226 -10.88 45.48 -22.79
N PRO A 227 -9.64 46.01 -22.97
CA PRO A 227 -9.44 47.43 -23.21
C PRO A 227 -9.90 47.82 -24.62
N GLY A 228 -10.56 48.96 -24.72
CA GLY A 228 -10.74 49.78 -25.92
C GLY A 228 -10.23 51.18 -25.65
#